data_AF-A0A7K9LA33-F1
#
_entry.id   AF-A0A7K9LA33-F1
#
_cell.length_a   1.000
_cell.length_b   1.000
_cell.length_c   1.000
_cell.angle_alpha   90.00
_cell.angle_beta   90.00
_cell.angle_gamma   90.00
#
_symmetry.space_group_name_H-M   'P 1'
#
loop_
_entity.id
_entity.type
_entity.pdbx_description
1 polymer ?
#
loop_
_entity_poly.entity_id
_entity_poly.type
_entity_poly.pdbx_seq_one_letter_code
_entity_poly.pdbx_strand_id
1 'polypeptide(L)'
;CPVPADLRPTNGTRLCAQLYTDDSPYYDQCCAGDVLEVLPGSDVPYMPHGWSGRISSLVVGTKCELTVWSRRGKNGNSRTFSA
;
A
#
# COMPACT_ATOMS: atom_id res chain seq x y z
N CYS A 1 8.56 -4.94 -9.19
CA CYS A 1 7.40 -4.19 -8.66
C CYS A 1 6.77 -3.33 -9.76
N PRO A 2 5.45 -3.07 -9.73
CA PRO A 2 4.83 -2.17 -10.71
C PRO A 2 5.37 -0.74 -10.57
N VAL A 3 5.39 -0.02 -11.69
CA VAL A 3 5.81 1.38 -11.72
C VAL A 3 4.70 2.24 -11.09
N PRO A 4 5.02 3.21 -10.21
CA PRO A 4 4.05 4.14 -9.61
C PRO A 4 3.09 4.82 -10.59
N ALA A 5 3.53 5.09 -11.82
CA ALA A 5 2.74 5.73 -12.85
C ALA A 5 1.65 4.81 -13.46
N ASP A 6 1.84 3.49 -13.35
CA ASP A 6 0.99 2.47 -13.97
C ASP A 6 0.00 1.85 -12.98
N LEU A 7 -0.06 2.35 -11.74
CA LEU A 7 -1.07 1.94 -10.77
C LEU A 7 -2.48 2.34 -11.23
N ARG A 8 -3.17 1.37 -11.83
CA ARG A 8 -4.57 1.48 -12.26
C ARG A 8 -5.32 0.25 -11.75
N PRO A 9 -6.44 0.41 -11.02
CA PRO A 9 -7.33 -0.69 -10.70
C PRO A 9 -8.03 -1.17 -11.97
N THR A 10 -8.41 -2.44 -11.97
CA THR A 10 -9.09 -3.13 -13.08
C THR A 10 -10.42 -2.46 -13.47
N ASN A 11 -10.99 -1.65 -12.59
CA ASN A 11 -12.31 -1.00 -12.75
C ASN A 11 -12.25 0.49 -13.15
N GLY A 12 -11.07 1.02 -13.52
CA GLY A 12 -10.94 2.36 -14.13
C GLY A 12 -10.98 3.56 -13.16
N THR A 13 -11.16 3.34 -11.85
CA THR A 13 -10.88 4.36 -10.82
C THR A 13 -9.37 4.66 -10.74
N ARG A 14 -8.91 5.75 -10.14
CA ARG A 14 -7.47 5.93 -9.87
C ARG A 14 -7.13 5.24 -8.56
N LEU A 15 -5.98 4.57 -8.49
CA LEU A 15 -5.51 3.91 -7.26
C LEU A 15 -4.29 4.66 -6.72
N CYS A 16 -4.24 4.88 -5.42
CA CYS A 16 -3.18 5.69 -4.80
C CYS A 16 -2.05 4.85 -4.23
N ALA A 17 -2.32 3.65 -3.73
CA ALA A 17 -1.26 2.75 -3.30
C ALA A 17 -1.69 1.29 -3.37
N GLN A 18 -0.75 0.39 -3.66
CA GLN A 18 -0.92 -1.06 -3.50
C GLN A 18 0.02 -1.55 -2.41
N LEU A 19 -0.51 -2.34 -1.49
CA LEU A 19 0.20 -2.96 -0.40
C LEU A 19 0.27 -4.46 -0.67
N TYR A 20 1.42 -5.07 -0.42
CA TYR A 20 1.73 -6.45 -0.77
C TYR A 20 2.20 -7.21 0.48
N THR A 21 1.87 -8.50 0.56
CA THR A 21 2.27 -9.32 1.73
C THR A 21 3.70 -9.82 1.67
N ASP A 22 4.29 -9.84 0.47
CA ASP A 22 5.58 -10.47 0.25
C ASP A 22 6.57 -9.42 -0.25
N ASP A 23 7.78 -9.47 0.31
CA ASP A 23 8.92 -8.67 -0.13
C ASP A 23 10.05 -9.61 -0.55
N SER A 24 10.93 -9.10 -1.41
CA SER A 24 12.09 -9.84 -1.90
C SER A 24 13.26 -8.88 -2.05
N PRO A 25 14.51 -9.35 -1.79
CA PRO A 25 15.70 -8.59 -2.14
C PRO A 25 15.82 -8.35 -3.66
N TYR A 26 15.13 -9.16 -4.48
CA TYR A 26 15.07 -8.96 -5.93
C TYR A 26 13.88 -8.08 -6.29
N TYR A 27 14.14 -6.95 -6.93
CA TYR A 27 13.13 -5.93 -7.25
C TYR A 27 11.94 -6.48 -8.04
N ASP A 28 12.18 -7.42 -8.96
CA ASP A 28 11.15 -8.01 -9.81
C ASP A 28 10.20 -8.94 -9.05
N GLN A 29 10.63 -9.43 -7.88
CA GLN A 29 9.87 -10.32 -7.00
C GLN A 29 9.36 -9.61 -5.74
N CYS A 30 9.68 -8.33 -5.57
CA CYS A 30 9.47 -7.60 -4.33
C CYS A 30 7.99 -7.23 -4.09
N CYS A 31 7.14 -7.23 -5.11
CA CYS A 31 5.71 -6.93 -4.98
C CYS A 31 4.91 -8.15 -5.42
N ALA A 32 4.72 -9.09 -4.51
CA ALA A 32 4.06 -10.36 -4.74
C ALA A 32 3.09 -10.70 -3.59
N GLY A 33 2.47 -11.88 -3.67
CA GLY A 33 1.50 -12.34 -2.68
C GLY A 33 0.13 -11.67 -2.83
N ASP A 34 -0.56 -11.50 -1.70
CA ASP A 34 -1.87 -10.85 -1.68
C ASP A 34 -1.70 -9.34 -1.84
N VAL A 35 -2.61 -8.72 -2.61
CA VAL A 35 -2.59 -7.28 -2.88
C VAL A 35 -3.77 -6.57 -2.22
N LEU A 36 -3.48 -5.54 -1.43
CA LEU A 36 -4.48 -4.63 -0.88
C LEU A 36 -4.41 -3.28 -1.59
N GLU A 37 -5.51 -2.95 -2.25
CA GLU A 37 -5.68 -1.73 -3.02
C GLU A 37 -6.17 -0.56 -2.15
N VAL A 38 -5.51 0.59 -2.24
CA VAL A 38 -5.86 1.81 -1.51
C VAL A 38 -6.32 2.89 -2.48
N LEU A 39 -7.58 3.29 -2.33
CA LEU A 39 -8.19 4.35 -3.12
C LEU A 39 -7.79 5.74 -2.63
N PRO A 40 -7.78 6.77 -3.51
CA PRO A 40 -7.58 8.15 -3.11
C PRO A 40 -8.61 8.60 -2.06
N GLY A 41 -8.14 9.29 -1.02
CA GLY A 41 -9.00 9.77 0.07
C GLY A 41 -9.48 8.67 1.02
N SER A 42 -9.04 7.42 0.84
CA SER A 42 -9.35 6.34 1.77
C SER A 42 -8.73 6.62 3.13
N ASP A 43 -9.55 6.55 4.18
CA ASP A 43 -9.10 6.64 5.56
C ASP A 43 -9.47 5.36 6.32
N VAL A 44 -8.46 4.52 6.57
CA VAL A 44 -8.62 3.18 7.16
C VAL A 44 -7.90 3.10 8.51
N PRO A 45 -8.50 3.60 9.61
CA PRO A 45 -7.87 3.58 10.93
C PRO A 45 -7.67 2.16 11.50
N TYR A 46 -8.37 1.16 10.94
CA TYR A 46 -8.26 -0.23 11.32
C TYR A 46 -7.92 -1.08 10.09
N MET A 47 -6.93 -1.96 10.26
CA MET A 47 -6.52 -2.85 9.20
C MET A 47 -7.62 -3.88 8.89
N PRO A 48 -7.91 -4.20 7.62
CA PRO A 48 -8.83 -5.28 7.29
C PRO A 48 -8.41 -6.60 7.93
N HIS A 49 -9.40 -7.44 8.24
CA HIS A 49 -9.14 -8.74 8.87
C HIS A 49 -8.16 -9.57 8.04
N GLY A 50 -7.16 -10.15 8.70
CA GLY A 50 -6.12 -10.97 8.06
C GLY A 50 -4.90 -10.20 7.53
N TRP A 51 -4.92 -8.87 7.50
CA TRP A 51 -3.82 -8.06 6.95
C TRP A 51 -2.84 -7.50 7.98
N SER A 52 -3.23 -7.47 9.26
CA SER A 52 -2.41 -6.90 10.34
C SER A 52 -1.05 -7.60 10.43
N GLY A 53 0.03 -6.84 10.26
CA GLY A 53 1.41 -7.34 10.36
C GLY A 53 1.85 -8.25 9.21
N ARG A 54 1.10 -8.30 8.11
CA ARG A 54 1.44 -9.10 6.92
C ARG A 54 2.05 -8.31 5.78
N ILE A 55 1.78 -7.02 5.69
CA ILE A 55 2.31 -6.19 4.60
C ILE A 55 3.81 -6.00 4.82
N SER A 56 4.59 -6.33 3.80
CA SER A 56 6.04 -6.15 3.83
C SER A 56 6.57 -5.27 2.68
N SER A 57 5.80 -5.06 1.62
CA SER A 57 6.15 -4.14 0.54
C SER A 57 4.95 -3.31 0.06
N LEU A 58 5.23 -2.16 -0.55
CA LEU A 58 4.21 -1.24 -1.03
C LEU A 58 4.68 -0.42 -2.23
N VAL A 59 3.73 0.02 -3.05
CA VAL A 59 3.95 0.97 -4.14
C VAL A 59 2.94 2.09 -4.00
N VAL A 60 3.41 3.33 -3.96
CA VAL A 60 2.56 4.54 -3.97
C VAL A 60 2.53 5.11 -5.37
N GLY A 61 1.37 5.55 -5.81
CA GLY A 61 1.17 6.15 -7.14
C GLY A 61 1.66 7.59 -7.21
N THR A 62 1.95 8.06 -8.42
CA THR A 62 2.35 9.46 -8.63
C THR A 62 1.25 10.43 -8.17
N LYS A 63 1.65 11.52 -7.51
CA LYS A 63 0.75 12.53 -6.91
C LYS A 63 -0.18 11.99 -5.80
N CYS A 64 0.16 10.84 -5.21
CA CYS A 64 -0.47 10.35 -3.99
C CYS A 64 0.55 10.34 -2.85
N GLU A 65 0.04 10.43 -1.64
CA GLU A 65 0.80 10.27 -0.41
C GLU A 65 0.07 9.23 0.45
N LEU A 66 0.82 8.28 1.00
CA LEU A 66 0.30 7.26 1.90
C LEU A 66 0.94 7.42 3.27
N THR A 67 0.12 7.70 4.29
CA THR A 67 0.55 7.68 5.68
C THR A 67 0.06 6.39 6.33
N VAL A 68 0.97 5.67 6.99
CA VAL A 68 0.67 4.44 7.75
C VAL A 68 1.07 4.61 9.20
N TRP A 69 0.40 3.89 10.09
CA TRP A 69 0.65 3.92 11.53
C TRP A 69 0.97 2.54 12.07
N SER A 70 1.89 2.45 13.02
CA SER A 70 2.31 1.18 13.62
C SER A 70 1.26 0.56 14.55
N ARG A 71 0.24 1.33 14.97
CA ARG A 71 -0.86 0.85 15.82
C ARG A 71 -2.22 1.29 15.27
N ARG A 72 -3.24 0.48 15.59
CA ARG A 72 -4.65 0.74 15.25
C ARG A 72 -5.13 2.12 15.72
N GLY A 73 -6.09 2.68 15.00
CA GLY A 73 -6.68 3.99 15.31
C GLY A 73 -5.72 5.14 15.08
N LYS A 74 -4.79 5.03 14.12
CA LYS A 74 -3.77 6.05 13.81
C LYS A 74 -2.86 6.41 14.99
N ASN A 75 -2.47 5.42 15.78
CA ASN A 75 -1.62 5.60 16.96
C ASN A 75 -0.20 5.08 16.73
N GLY A 76 0.71 5.42 17.65
CA GLY A 76 2.09 4.97 17.61
C GLY A 76 2.93 5.77 16.61
N ASN A 77 3.85 5.10 15.93
CA ASN A 77 4.74 5.75 14.97
C ASN A 77 4.05 5.81 13.61
N SER A 78 4.11 6.96 12.96
CA SER A 78 3.66 7.12 11.58
C SER A 78 4.84 7.10 10.62
N ARG A 79 4.58 6.69 9.38
CA ARG A 79 5.47 6.88 8.24
C ARG A 79 4.66 7.31 7.03
N THR A 80 5.24 8.19 6.26
CA THR A 80 4.64 8.76 5.05
C THR A 80 5.48 8.34 3.85
N PHE A 81 4.80 7.87 2.81
CA PHE A 81 5.39 7.42 1.56
C PHE A 81 4.81 8.22 0.38
N SER A 82 5.68 8.64 -0.51
CA SER A 82 5.36 9.30 -1.78
C SER A 82 6.29 8.79 -2.88
N ALA A 83 5.88 8.97 -4.14
CA ALA A 83 6.64 8.55 -5.33
C ALA A 83 7.45 9.68 -5.94
#